data_AF-A0A1V5T7Q3-F1
#
_entry.id   AF-A0A1V5T7Q3-F1
#
_cell.length_a   1.000
_cell.length_b   1.000
_cell.length_c   1.000
_cell.angle_alpha   90.00
_cell.angle_beta   90.00
_cell.angle_gamma   90.00
#
_symmetry.space_group_name_H-M   'P 1'
#
loop_
_entity.id
_entity.type
_entity.pdbx_description
1 polymer ?
#
loop_
_entity_poly.entity_id
_entity_poly.type
_entity_poly.pdbx_seq_one_letter_code
_entity_poly.pdbx_strand_id
1 'polypeptide(L)'
;MSGHSKWATIKHAKGAADAKRGQMFTKFIKEISIAARMGGGDPASNPRLRTAILKARGANMPKDNIERAIKKGTGELGATTFEELTYEGYGPGGVAVLVEVLTDNKNRAAANVRNLFSKNGGNLGATGSVAYMFARKGVIEYDAETINEDELMEVALEAGADDVSNEDGVLTVTTDPANFETAVEALQAKGYESVSASISMVPDTYTSLDVETTRKVLKLIDKLEEDDDVQNVYSNIDIPEGFEE
;
A
#
# COMPACT_ATOMS: atom_id res chain seq x y z
N MET A 1 3.12 -2.49 -0.20
CA MET A 1 2.32 -2.52 -1.44
C MET A 1 2.27 -1.10 -1.95
N SER A 2 2.28 -0.90 -3.26
CA SER A 2 2.21 0.43 -3.86
C SER A 2 0.94 1.12 -3.41
N GLY A 3 1.08 2.32 -2.86
CA GLY A 3 -0.02 3.19 -2.45
C GLY A 3 -0.70 3.91 -3.61
N HIS A 4 -0.30 3.60 -4.83
CA HIS A 4 -0.91 4.10 -6.06
C HIS A 4 -1.88 3.03 -6.53
N SER A 5 -3.17 3.32 -6.58
CA SER A 5 -4.08 2.45 -7.32
C SER A 5 -5.16 3.24 -8.04
N LYS A 6 -5.20 3.02 -9.35
CA LYS A 6 -6.39 2.54 -10.05
C LYS A 6 -6.02 1.25 -10.80
N TRP A 7 -5.96 0.11 -10.11
CA TRP A 7 -5.47 -1.20 -10.61
C TRP A 7 -3.94 -1.46 -10.66
N ALA A 8 -3.10 -0.72 -9.91
CA ALA A 8 -1.64 -0.73 -10.12
C ALA A 8 -1.25 -0.45 -11.60
N THR A 9 -2.06 0.41 -12.23
CA THR A 9 -1.93 0.99 -13.57
C THR A 9 -2.12 -0.02 -14.71
N ILE A 10 -3.20 -0.81 -14.67
CA ILE A 10 -3.77 -1.80 -15.63
C ILE A 10 -2.85 -2.87 -16.30
N LYS A 11 -1.58 -2.66 -16.70
CA LYS A 11 -0.84 -3.73 -17.44
C LYS A 11 0.69 -3.71 -17.51
N HIS A 12 1.44 -3.09 -16.60
CA HIS A 12 2.91 -3.11 -16.74
C HIS A 12 3.63 -4.34 -16.15
N ALA A 13 4.20 -5.09 -17.08
CA ALA A 13 5.42 -5.90 -17.03
C ALA A 13 5.47 -7.15 -16.14
N LYS A 14 5.06 -8.27 -16.77
CA LYS A 14 5.50 -9.63 -16.46
C LYS A 14 7.03 -9.71 -16.56
N GLY A 15 7.74 -9.67 -15.43
CA GLY A 15 9.18 -9.97 -15.42
C GLY A 15 10.00 -9.35 -14.30
N ALA A 16 9.99 -10.00 -13.13
CA ALA A 16 11.13 -10.12 -12.20
C ALA A 16 10.67 -10.96 -10.99
N ALA A 17 10.15 -12.17 -11.26
CA ALA A 17 9.24 -12.85 -10.34
C ALA A 17 9.89 -13.28 -9.01
N ASP A 18 11.18 -13.65 -9.00
CA ASP A 18 11.74 -14.29 -7.81
C ASP A 18 12.42 -13.30 -6.85
N ALA A 19 13.18 -12.33 -7.36
CA ALA A 19 13.80 -11.30 -6.52
C ALA A 19 12.73 -10.39 -5.87
N LYS A 20 11.73 -9.94 -6.64
CA LYS A 20 10.60 -9.16 -6.11
C LYS A 20 9.77 -9.97 -5.12
N ARG A 21 9.59 -11.29 -5.35
CA ARG A 21 8.89 -12.18 -4.39
C ARG A 21 9.68 -12.35 -3.09
N GLY A 22 10.99 -12.53 -3.15
CA GLY A 22 11.84 -12.60 -1.96
C GLY A 22 11.74 -11.33 -1.11
N GLN A 23 11.83 -10.17 -1.77
CA GLN A 23 11.67 -8.87 -1.11
C GLN A 23 10.26 -8.70 -0.51
N MET A 24 9.23 -9.06 -1.25
CA MET A 24 7.83 -9.03 -0.78
C MET A 24 7.63 -9.91 0.46
N PHE A 25 8.24 -11.10 0.50
CA PHE A 25 8.19 -11.96 1.68
C PHE A 25 8.90 -11.33 2.88
N THR A 26 10.02 -10.65 2.68
CA THR A 26 10.69 -9.90 3.75
C THR A 26 9.76 -8.82 4.32
N LYS A 27 9.06 -8.07 3.47
CA LYS A 27 8.09 -7.06 3.90
C LYS A 27 6.94 -7.67 4.71
N PHE A 28 6.32 -8.74 4.22
CA PHE A 28 5.27 -9.46 4.96
C PHE A 28 5.76 -10.02 6.30
N ILE A 29 6.99 -10.56 6.38
CA ILE A 29 7.55 -11.03 7.64
C ILE A 29 7.64 -9.88 8.66
N LYS A 30 8.11 -8.70 8.24
CA LYS A 30 8.19 -7.54 9.13
C LYS A 30 6.80 -7.08 9.58
N GLU A 31 5.83 -6.97 8.66
CA GLU A 31 4.45 -6.57 8.97
C GLU A 31 3.76 -7.55 9.94
N ILE A 32 3.86 -8.86 9.69
CA ILE A 32 3.32 -9.90 10.56
C ILE A 32 3.97 -9.85 11.95
N SER A 33 5.29 -9.66 12.01
CA SER A 33 6.03 -9.59 13.28
C SER A 33 5.56 -8.40 14.13
N ILE A 34 5.29 -7.25 13.52
CA ILE A 34 4.83 -6.07 14.26
C ILE A 34 3.37 -6.16 14.64
N ALA A 35 2.51 -6.63 13.74
CA ALA A 35 1.12 -6.88 14.05
C ALA A 35 1.01 -7.81 15.27
N ALA A 36 1.77 -8.92 15.27
CA ALA A 36 1.83 -9.85 16.40
C ALA A 36 2.41 -9.22 17.68
N ARG A 37 3.43 -8.35 17.56
CA ARG A 37 4.01 -7.63 18.71
C ARG A 37 3.01 -6.66 19.35
N MET A 38 2.22 -5.94 18.55
CA MET A 38 1.29 -4.90 19.04
C MET A 38 -0.01 -5.47 19.59
N GLY A 39 -0.57 -6.49 18.93
CA GLY A 39 -1.91 -7.02 19.25
C GLY A 39 -1.95 -8.48 19.69
N GLY A 40 -0.79 -9.11 19.89
CA GLY A 40 -0.67 -10.53 20.24
C GLY A 40 -0.66 -11.45 19.01
N GLY A 41 -0.18 -12.68 19.19
CA GLY A 41 0.04 -13.65 18.11
C GLY A 41 -1.20 -14.41 17.62
N ASP A 42 -2.38 -14.15 18.19
CA ASP A 42 -3.64 -14.79 17.78
C ASP A 42 -4.38 -13.93 16.73
N PRO A 43 -4.52 -14.39 15.48
CA PRO A 43 -5.24 -13.67 14.42
C PRO A 43 -6.75 -13.51 14.69
N ALA A 44 -7.35 -14.31 15.58
CA ALA A 44 -8.76 -14.17 15.92
C ALA A 44 -9.02 -12.88 16.72
N SER A 45 -8.11 -12.53 17.64
CA SER A 45 -8.19 -11.34 18.47
C SER A 45 -7.40 -10.13 17.93
N ASN A 46 -6.66 -10.30 16.83
CA ASN A 46 -5.80 -9.28 16.25
C ASN A 46 -6.12 -9.03 14.76
N PRO A 47 -7.01 -8.07 14.44
CA PRO A 47 -7.41 -7.76 13.06
C PRO A 47 -6.23 -7.36 12.16
N ARG A 48 -5.26 -6.60 12.69
CA ARG A 48 -4.05 -6.21 11.92
C ARG A 48 -3.25 -7.45 11.51
N LEU A 49 -3.08 -8.40 12.42
CA LEU A 49 -2.38 -9.65 12.14
C LEU A 49 -3.16 -10.52 11.14
N ARG A 50 -4.48 -10.61 11.28
CA ARG A 50 -5.34 -11.32 10.32
C ARG A 50 -5.16 -10.79 8.90
N THR A 51 -5.25 -9.47 8.71
CA THR A 51 -5.04 -8.82 7.40
C THR A 51 -3.63 -9.07 6.85
N ALA A 52 -2.59 -8.98 7.70
CA ALA A 52 -1.22 -9.26 7.28
C ALA A 52 -1.02 -10.72 6.83
N ILE A 53 -1.62 -11.68 7.53
CA ILE A 53 -1.59 -13.10 7.18
C ILE A 53 -2.32 -13.36 5.86
N LEU A 54 -3.49 -12.74 5.66
CA LEU A 54 -4.27 -12.89 4.42
C LEU A 54 -3.46 -12.38 3.22
N LYS A 55 -2.84 -11.21 3.32
CA LYS A 55 -1.94 -10.67 2.28
C LYS A 55 -0.78 -11.62 1.97
N ALA A 56 -0.12 -12.14 3.00
CA ALA A 56 0.99 -13.08 2.83
C ALA A 56 0.55 -14.39 2.16
N ARG A 57 -0.61 -14.93 2.52
CA ARG A 57 -1.19 -16.13 1.88
C ARG A 57 -1.57 -15.88 0.43
N GLY A 58 -2.17 -14.73 0.11
CA GLY A 58 -2.48 -14.33 -1.27
C GLY A 58 -1.23 -14.28 -2.16
N ALA A 59 -0.08 -13.94 -1.59
CA ALA A 59 1.22 -13.99 -2.28
C ALA A 59 1.90 -15.37 -2.27
N ASN A 60 1.21 -16.43 -1.87
CA ASN A 60 1.74 -17.80 -1.75
C ASN A 60 2.93 -17.93 -0.77
N MET A 61 2.96 -17.16 0.31
CA MET A 61 3.95 -17.35 1.37
C MET A 61 3.73 -18.70 2.08
N PRO A 62 4.79 -19.52 2.26
CA PRO A 62 4.70 -20.76 3.04
C PRO A 62 4.19 -20.53 4.47
N LYS A 63 3.32 -21.41 4.96
CA LYS A 63 2.74 -21.35 6.30
C LYS A 63 3.81 -21.23 7.40
N ASP A 64 4.90 -21.98 7.27
CA ASP A 64 6.01 -21.98 8.23
C ASP A 64 6.68 -20.60 8.35
N ASN A 65 6.74 -19.82 7.26
CA ASN A 65 7.28 -18.46 7.29
C ASN A 65 6.37 -17.51 8.08
N ILE A 66 5.05 -17.66 7.91
CA ILE A 66 4.04 -16.89 8.65
C ILE A 66 4.13 -17.23 10.13
N GLU A 67 4.15 -18.51 10.50
CA GLU A 67 4.25 -18.95 11.90
C GLU A 67 5.55 -18.46 12.55
N ARG A 68 6.67 -18.51 11.82
CA ARG A 68 7.95 -17.98 12.31
C ARG A 68 7.92 -16.46 12.50
N ALA A 69 7.26 -15.71 11.63
CA ALA A 69 7.10 -14.26 11.79
C ALA A 69 6.23 -13.92 13.01
N ILE A 70 5.15 -14.66 13.26
CA ILE A 70 4.33 -14.52 14.47
C ILE A 70 5.17 -14.76 15.72
N LYS A 71 5.89 -15.89 15.79
CA LYS A 71 6.77 -16.23 16.92
C LYS A 71 7.88 -15.21 17.15
N LYS A 72 8.40 -14.61 16.07
CA LYS A 72 9.37 -13.50 16.16
C LYS A 72 8.73 -12.26 16.77
N GLY A 73 7.49 -11.93 16.37
CA GLY A 73 6.72 -10.82 16.89
C GLY A 73 6.32 -10.96 18.36
N THR A 74 5.94 -12.16 18.79
CA THR A 74 5.58 -12.47 20.20
C THR A 74 6.79 -12.59 21.13
N GLY A 75 8.01 -12.61 20.57
CA GLY A 75 9.26 -12.66 21.33
C GLY A 75 9.77 -14.07 21.65
N GLU A 76 9.08 -15.13 21.18
CA GLU A 76 9.46 -16.53 21.41
C GLU A 76 10.82 -16.91 20.77
N LEU A 77 11.27 -16.16 19.77
CA LEU A 77 12.54 -16.39 19.04
C LEU A 77 13.60 -15.31 19.28
N GLY A 78 13.40 -14.42 20.26
CA GLY A 78 14.22 -13.23 20.47
C GLY A 78 13.78 -12.05 19.58
N ALA A 79 13.58 -10.88 20.18
CA ALA A 79 12.98 -9.74 19.49
C ALA A 79 14.03 -8.85 18.81
N THR A 80 14.08 -8.87 17.47
CA THR A 80 14.55 -7.69 16.73
C THR A 80 13.48 -6.61 16.89
N THR A 81 13.83 -5.47 17.47
CA THR A 81 12.89 -4.35 17.57
C THR A 81 12.88 -3.60 16.25
N PHE A 82 11.78 -3.74 15.53
CA PHE A 82 11.48 -2.89 14.39
C PHE A 82 10.66 -1.70 14.86
N GLU A 83 10.89 -0.57 14.21
CA GLU A 83 10.20 0.68 14.46
C GLU A 83 9.48 1.13 13.18
N GLU A 84 8.24 1.58 13.35
CA GLU A 84 7.42 2.21 12.31
C GLU A 84 7.78 3.69 12.21
N LEU A 85 8.13 4.13 11.00
CA LEU A 85 8.48 5.51 10.71
C LEU A 85 7.78 5.94 9.42
N THR A 86 7.35 7.19 9.39
CA THR A 86 6.85 7.82 8.17
C THR A 86 7.80 8.91 7.75
N TYR A 87 8.26 8.84 6.50
CA TYR A 87 9.02 9.88 5.85
C TYR A 87 8.14 10.57 4.82
N GLU A 88 8.38 11.87 4.66
CA GLU A 88 7.58 12.75 3.85
C GLU A 88 8.50 13.51 2.92
N GLY A 89 8.11 13.74 1.67
CA GLY A 89 8.93 14.46 0.72
C GLY A 89 8.20 14.82 -0.55
N TYR A 90 8.94 15.49 -1.42
CA TYR A 90 8.47 15.89 -2.74
C TYR A 90 9.35 15.24 -3.80
N GLY A 91 8.72 14.62 -4.80
CA GLY A 91 9.37 14.11 -6.00
C GLY A 91 9.53 15.20 -7.08
N PRO A 92 10.08 14.82 -8.25
CA PRO A 92 10.07 15.68 -9.43
C PRO A 92 8.67 16.24 -9.73
N GLY A 93 8.60 17.49 -10.21
CA GLY A 93 7.31 18.14 -10.50
C GLY A 93 6.49 18.53 -9.27
N GLY A 94 7.02 18.40 -8.05
CA GLY A 94 6.32 18.78 -6.83
C GLY A 94 5.30 17.74 -6.35
N VAL A 95 5.37 16.50 -6.86
CA VAL A 95 4.54 15.39 -6.39
C VAL A 95 4.81 15.11 -4.92
N ALA A 96 3.77 15.12 -4.10
CA ALA A 96 3.84 14.72 -2.71
C ALA A 96 4.06 13.21 -2.59
N VAL A 97 5.01 12.79 -1.75
CA VAL A 97 5.35 11.37 -1.52
C VAL A 97 5.42 11.08 -0.03
N LEU A 98 4.66 10.07 0.41
CA LEU A 98 4.66 9.52 1.74
C LEU A 98 5.33 8.14 1.71
N VAL A 99 6.29 7.88 2.59
CA VAL A 99 7.03 6.62 2.65
C VAL A 99 6.91 6.03 4.04
N GLU A 100 6.21 4.90 4.15
CA GLU A 100 6.11 4.13 5.39
C GLU A 100 7.27 3.13 5.46
N VAL A 101 8.00 3.19 6.56
CA VAL A 101 9.22 2.44 6.80
C VAL A 101 9.09 1.56 8.04
N LEU A 102 9.70 0.39 7.94
CA LEU A 102 9.83 -0.58 8.98
C LEU A 102 11.26 -1.10 9.09
N THR A 103 11.95 -0.59 10.11
CA THR A 103 13.40 -0.72 10.23
C THR A 103 13.83 -1.02 11.66
N ASP A 104 14.92 -1.76 11.79
CA ASP A 104 15.64 -1.93 13.06
C ASP A 104 16.74 -0.87 13.25
N ASN A 105 16.90 0.05 12.29
CA ASN A 105 17.90 1.10 12.33
C ASN A 105 17.39 2.38 11.64
N LYS A 106 16.83 3.28 12.45
CA LYS A 106 16.29 4.58 11.99
C LYS A 106 17.29 5.41 11.20
N ASN A 107 18.57 5.40 11.60
CA ASN A 107 19.60 6.21 10.96
C ASN A 107 19.92 5.71 9.56
N ARG A 108 19.99 4.37 9.39
CA ARG A 108 20.15 3.74 8.07
C ARG A 108 18.97 4.08 7.18
N ALA A 109 17.75 3.85 7.65
CA ALA A 109 16.55 4.11 6.86
C ALA A 109 16.43 5.58 6.45
N ALA A 110 16.64 6.52 7.38
CA ALA A 110 16.62 7.95 7.08
C ALA A 110 17.68 8.35 6.04
N ALA A 111 18.89 7.77 6.13
CA ALA A 111 19.96 8.03 5.17
C ALA A 111 19.63 7.46 3.78
N ASN A 112 19.11 6.23 3.72
CA ASN A 112 18.71 5.58 2.48
C ASN A 112 17.59 6.34 1.79
N VAL A 113 16.47 6.59 2.48
CA VAL A 113 15.32 7.32 1.92
C VAL A 113 15.76 8.69 1.42
N ARG A 114 16.52 9.46 2.21
CA ARG A 114 17.06 10.76 1.76
C ARG A 114 17.89 10.63 0.48
N ASN A 115 18.79 9.65 0.42
CA ASN A 115 19.62 9.42 -0.76
C ASN A 115 18.79 9.05 -1.99
N LEU A 116 17.72 8.27 -1.82
CA LEU A 116 16.81 7.87 -2.89
C LEU A 116 16.05 9.07 -3.46
N PHE A 117 15.51 9.95 -2.60
CA PHE A 117 14.94 11.23 -3.04
C PHE A 117 15.96 12.07 -3.82
N SER A 118 17.13 12.34 -3.22
CA SER A 118 18.12 13.23 -3.84
C SER A 118 18.66 12.71 -5.17
N LYS A 119 18.89 11.40 -5.32
CA LYS A 119 19.38 10.81 -6.57
C LYS A 119 18.35 10.79 -7.71
N ASN A 120 17.06 10.86 -7.38
CA ASN A 120 15.97 10.80 -8.36
C ASN A 120 15.22 12.14 -8.49
N GLY A 121 15.88 13.25 -8.13
CA GLY A 121 15.35 14.60 -8.40
C GLY A 121 14.23 15.05 -7.46
N GLY A 122 14.12 14.44 -6.29
CA GLY A 122 13.23 14.87 -5.21
C GLY A 122 13.99 15.32 -3.96
N ASN A 123 13.24 15.70 -2.93
CA ASN A 123 13.75 16.10 -1.63
C ASN A 123 12.91 15.50 -0.49
N LEU A 124 13.61 14.99 0.53
CA LEU A 124 12.98 14.62 1.78
C LEU A 124 12.57 15.91 2.53
N GLY A 125 11.31 15.98 2.93
CA GLY A 125 10.70 17.04 3.72
C GLY A 125 10.79 16.78 5.22
N ALA A 126 10.24 17.72 5.99
CA ALA A 126 10.00 17.56 7.43
C ALA A 126 8.71 16.77 7.67
N THR A 127 8.56 16.21 8.88
CA THR A 127 7.29 15.62 9.32
C THR A 127 6.16 16.65 9.24
N GLY A 128 5.01 16.26 8.68
CA GLY A 128 3.85 17.10 8.43
C GLY A 128 3.92 17.93 7.13
N SER A 129 4.94 17.75 6.29
CA SER A 129 5.08 18.51 5.04
C SER A 129 4.14 18.08 3.92
N VAL A 130 3.72 16.81 3.90
CA VAL A 130 2.74 16.29 2.93
C VAL A 130 1.68 15.40 3.55
N ALA A 131 1.87 14.90 4.78
CA ALA A 131 0.94 13.97 5.42
C ALA A 131 -0.51 14.50 5.50
N TYR A 132 -0.68 15.81 5.61
CA TYR A 132 -2.01 16.45 5.62
C TYR A 132 -2.76 16.35 4.29
N MET A 133 -2.06 16.03 3.19
CA MET A 133 -2.64 15.87 1.85
C MET A 133 -3.18 14.47 1.60
N PHE A 134 -3.04 13.56 2.58
CA PHE A 134 -3.46 12.17 2.44
C PHE A 134 -4.40 11.76 3.56
N ALA A 135 -5.49 11.11 3.19
CA ALA A 135 -6.43 10.48 4.11
C ALA A 135 -6.20 8.96 4.13
N ARG A 136 -6.13 8.38 5.32
CA ARG A 136 -6.09 6.92 5.47
C ARG A 136 -7.48 6.35 5.24
N LYS A 137 -7.67 5.56 4.18
CA LYS A 137 -8.97 4.99 3.78
C LYS A 137 -8.85 3.50 3.45
N GLY A 138 -9.94 2.76 3.60
CA GLY A 138 -10.14 1.51 2.88
C GLY A 138 -10.37 1.82 1.40
N VAL A 139 -9.78 1.04 0.51
CA VAL A 139 -9.87 1.17 -0.95
C VAL A 139 -10.13 -0.22 -1.52
N ILE A 140 -11.23 -0.36 -2.27
CA ILE A 140 -11.64 -1.62 -2.91
C ILE A 140 -11.89 -1.31 -4.39
N GLU A 141 -11.19 -2.00 -5.27
CA GLU A 141 -11.22 -1.75 -6.71
C GLU A 141 -11.88 -2.90 -7.46
N TYR A 142 -12.69 -2.52 -8.45
CA TYR A 142 -13.47 -3.38 -9.31
C TYR A 142 -13.28 -2.98 -10.78
N ASP A 143 -13.42 -3.95 -11.68
CA ASP A 143 -13.40 -3.71 -13.12
C ASP A 143 -14.78 -3.23 -13.58
N ALA A 144 -14.85 -1.98 -14.07
CA ALA A 144 -16.10 -1.36 -14.52
C ALA A 144 -16.68 -2.03 -15.77
N GLU A 145 -15.91 -2.83 -16.52
CA GLU A 145 -16.44 -3.64 -17.63
C GLU A 145 -17.26 -4.83 -17.11
N THR A 146 -16.97 -5.29 -15.89
CA THR A 146 -17.59 -6.49 -15.30
C THR A 146 -18.71 -6.17 -14.32
N ILE A 147 -18.68 -4.99 -13.70
CA ILE A 147 -19.57 -4.60 -12.62
C ILE A 147 -20.32 -3.31 -12.99
N ASN A 148 -21.63 -3.32 -12.80
CA ASN A 148 -22.46 -2.13 -12.99
C ASN A 148 -22.25 -1.15 -11.83
N GLU A 149 -21.96 0.11 -12.16
CA GLU A 149 -21.69 1.19 -11.20
C GLU A 149 -22.87 1.46 -10.26
N ASP A 150 -24.09 1.61 -10.81
CA ASP A 150 -25.28 1.94 -10.03
C ASP A 150 -25.60 0.83 -9.00
N GLU A 151 -25.50 -0.43 -9.43
CA GLU A 151 -25.73 -1.59 -8.55
C GLU A 151 -24.64 -1.75 -7.48
N LEU A 152 -23.38 -1.46 -7.83
CA LEU A 152 -22.28 -1.49 -6.87
C LEU A 152 -22.42 -0.37 -5.85
N MET A 153 -22.76 0.84 -6.28
CA MET A 153 -22.86 2.01 -5.43
C MET A 153 -23.91 1.82 -4.34
N GLU A 154 -25.10 1.33 -4.68
CA GLU A 154 -26.17 1.09 -3.70
C GLU A 154 -25.69 0.11 -2.61
N VAL A 155 -25.11 -1.01 -3.00
CA VAL A 155 -24.65 -2.05 -2.07
C VAL A 155 -23.44 -1.58 -1.25
N ALA A 156 -22.51 -0.85 -1.87
CA ALA A 156 -21.32 -0.34 -1.19
C ALA A 156 -21.68 0.67 -0.10
N LEU A 157 -22.61 1.58 -0.37
CA LEU A 157 -23.08 2.56 0.61
C LEU A 157 -23.82 1.87 1.78
N GLU A 158 -24.65 0.87 1.50
CA GLU A 158 -25.26 0.05 2.56
C GLU A 158 -24.22 -0.69 3.41
N ALA A 159 -23.10 -1.08 2.80
CA ALA A 159 -21.98 -1.75 3.44
C ALA A 159 -21.03 -0.81 4.22
N GLY A 160 -21.31 0.50 4.25
CA GLY A 160 -20.52 1.49 4.99
C GLY A 160 -19.37 2.10 4.19
N ALA A 161 -19.46 2.14 2.86
CA ALA A 161 -18.59 2.95 2.04
C ALA A 161 -18.84 4.44 2.23
N ASP A 162 -17.76 5.23 2.15
CA ASP A 162 -17.81 6.69 2.20
C ASP A 162 -18.11 7.27 0.81
N ASP A 163 -17.56 6.65 -0.24
CA ASP A 163 -17.66 7.12 -1.62
C ASP A 163 -17.43 5.99 -2.63
N VAL A 164 -18.00 6.13 -3.82
CA VAL A 164 -17.77 5.25 -4.97
C VAL A 164 -17.47 6.12 -6.18
N SER A 165 -16.29 5.98 -6.77
CA SER A 165 -15.90 6.70 -7.98
C SER A 165 -15.65 5.74 -9.13
N ASN A 166 -15.95 6.19 -10.35
CA ASN A 166 -15.61 5.49 -11.58
C ASN A 166 -14.66 6.37 -12.38
N GLU A 167 -13.42 5.91 -12.54
CA GLU A 167 -12.45 6.64 -13.33
C GLU A 167 -11.58 5.65 -14.12
N ASP A 168 -11.40 5.90 -15.42
CA ASP A 168 -10.58 5.09 -16.33
C ASP A 168 -10.93 3.59 -16.37
N GLY A 169 -12.22 3.27 -16.21
CA GLY A 169 -12.71 1.89 -16.22
C GLY A 169 -12.47 1.13 -14.90
N VAL A 170 -12.06 1.82 -13.84
CA VAL A 170 -11.90 1.25 -12.50
C VAL A 170 -12.92 1.88 -11.56
N LEU A 171 -13.79 1.02 -11.02
CA LEU A 171 -14.71 1.39 -9.94
C LEU A 171 -13.97 1.29 -8.61
N THR A 172 -13.89 2.40 -7.89
CA THR A 172 -13.18 2.51 -6.62
C THR A 172 -14.15 2.82 -5.50
N VAL A 173 -14.33 1.86 -4.60
CA VAL A 173 -15.09 2.04 -3.36
C VAL A 173 -14.12 2.47 -2.26
N THR A 174 -14.34 3.63 -1.66
CA THR A 174 -13.56 4.09 -0.50
C THR A 174 -14.36 4.03 0.79
N THR A 175 -13.71 3.68 1.89
CA THR A 175 -14.36 3.51 3.20
C THR A 175 -13.50 4.11 4.31
N ASP A 176 -14.11 4.37 5.48
CA ASP A 176 -13.34 4.51 6.71
C ASP A 176 -12.57 3.19 6.96
N PRO A 177 -11.29 3.24 7.39
CA PRO A 177 -10.51 2.04 7.65
C PRO A 177 -11.14 1.07 8.65
N ALA A 178 -11.99 1.55 9.57
CA ALA A 178 -12.72 0.72 10.53
C ALA A 178 -13.85 -0.09 9.87
N ASN A 179 -14.42 0.40 8.77
CA ASN A 179 -15.48 -0.27 8.02
C ASN A 179 -14.96 -1.17 6.90
N PHE A 180 -13.66 -1.08 6.57
CA PHE A 180 -13.06 -1.77 5.43
C PHE A 180 -13.32 -3.29 5.40
N GLU A 181 -13.09 -4.01 6.51
CA GLU A 181 -13.28 -5.47 6.56
C GLU A 181 -14.76 -5.82 6.33
N THR A 182 -15.68 -5.13 7.01
CA THR A 182 -17.14 -5.29 6.84
C THR A 182 -17.59 -5.01 5.41
N ALA A 183 -17.07 -3.95 4.78
CA ALA A 183 -17.42 -3.57 3.42
C ALA A 183 -16.96 -4.62 2.40
N VAL A 184 -15.72 -5.12 2.54
CA VAL A 184 -15.21 -6.20 1.71
C VAL A 184 -16.08 -7.46 1.84
N GLU A 185 -16.39 -7.88 3.07
CA GLU A 185 -17.20 -9.08 3.30
C GLU A 185 -18.62 -8.95 2.73
N ALA A 186 -19.26 -7.80 2.91
CA ALA A 186 -20.60 -7.55 2.40
C ALA A 186 -20.66 -7.55 0.86
N LEU A 187 -19.69 -6.90 0.21
CA LEU A 187 -19.60 -6.84 -1.25
C LEU A 187 -19.31 -8.23 -1.84
N GLN A 188 -18.41 -9.00 -1.23
CA GLN A 188 -18.14 -10.38 -1.64
C GLN A 188 -19.35 -11.30 -1.46
N ALA A 189 -20.11 -11.16 -0.36
CA ALA A 189 -21.33 -11.94 -0.12
C ALA A 189 -22.43 -11.69 -1.18
N LYS A 190 -22.38 -10.52 -1.84
CA LYS A 190 -23.27 -10.14 -2.94
C LYS A 190 -22.76 -10.59 -4.32
N GLY A 191 -21.58 -11.21 -4.37
CA GLY A 191 -20.98 -11.76 -5.58
C GLY A 191 -20.05 -10.79 -6.32
N TYR A 192 -19.73 -9.63 -5.73
CA TYR A 192 -18.76 -8.71 -6.33
C TYR A 192 -17.34 -9.22 -6.06
N GLU A 193 -16.63 -9.57 -7.13
CA GLU A 193 -15.22 -9.96 -7.08
C GLU A 193 -14.35 -8.72 -7.23
N SER A 194 -13.79 -8.24 -6.11
CA SER A 194 -12.80 -7.17 -6.14
C SER A 194 -11.47 -7.70 -6.63
N VAL A 195 -10.69 -6.82 -7.25
CA VAL A 195 -9.37 -7.19 -7.73
C VAL A 195 -8.27 -6.64 -6.87
N SER A 196 -8.54 -5.52 -6.21
CA SER A 196 -7.73 -5.08 -5.10
C SER A 196 -8.62 -4.66 -3.94
N ALA A 197 -8.14 -4.92 -2.72
CA ALA A 197 -8.77 -4.47 -1.49
C ALA A 197 -7.66 -4.21 -0.47
N SER A 198 -7.49 -2.96 -0.06
CA SER A 198 -6.48 -2.59 0.92
C SER A 198 -6.82 -1.33 1.70
N ILE A 199 -6.22 -1.17 2.87
CA ILE A 199 -6.15 0.14 3.54
C ILE A 199 -4.93 0.87 2.96
N SER A 200 -5.13 2.09 2.49
CA SER A 200 -4.12 2.92 1.81
C SER A 200 -4.19 4.38 2.28
N MET A 201 -3.21 5.18 1.88
CA MET A 201 -3.22 6.64 2.03
C MET A 201 -3.65 7.24 0.69
N VAL A 202 -4.87 7.78 0.65
CA VAL A 202 -5.50 8.36 -0.54
C VAL A 202 -5.24 9.88 -0.54
N PRO A 203 -4.67 10.45 -1.61
CA PRO A 203 -4.44 11.89 -1.67
C PRO A 203 -5.74 12.66 -1.88
N ASP A 204 -5.83 13.87 -1.29
CA ASP A 204 -6.98 14.76 -1.49
C ASP A 204 -7.00 15.41 -2.88
N THR A 205 -5.82 15.57 -3.48
CA THR A 205 -5.64 16.17 -4.81
C THR A 205 -4.52 15.48 -5.55
N TYR A 206 -4.74 15.21 -6.83
CA TYR A 206 -3.75 14.61 -7.71
C TYR A 206 -2.99 15.64 -8.54
N THR A 207 -1.76 15.31 -8.92
CA THR A 207 -0.82 16.16 -9.67
C THR A 207 -0.52 15.53 -11.03
N SER A 208 -1.07 16.11 -12.08
CA SER A 208 -0.80 15.70 -13.47
C SER A 208 0.52 16.32 -13.96
N LEU A 209 1.32 15.50 -14.63
CA LEU A 209 2.66 15.86 -15.11
C LEU A 209 2.84 15.48 -16.58
N ASP A 210 3.83 16.08 -17.23
CA ASP A 210 4.29 15.63 -18.54
C ASP A 210 4.95 14.24 -18.46
N VAL A 211 4.98 13.52 -19.59
CA VAL A 211 5.50 12.15 -19.69
C VAL A 211 6.94 12.02 -19.16
N GLU A 212 7.82 13.01 -19.39
CA GLU A 212 9.20 12.94 -18.93
C GLU A 212 9.28 13.05 -17.41
N THR A 213 8.53 13.98 -16.81
CA THR A 213 8.49 14.17 -15.36
C THR A 213 7.79 12.99 -14.67
N THR A 214 6.69 12.48 -15.21
CA THR A 214 6.00 11.27 -14.74
C THR A 214 6.96 10.09 -14.64
N ARG A 215 7.75 9.82 -15.69
CA ARG A 215 8.76 8.74 -15.69
C ARG A 215 9.80 8.91 -14.57
N LYS A 216 10.23 10.15 -14.28
CA LYS A 216 11.19 10.42 -13.20
C LYS A 216 10.57 10.15 -11.82
N VAL A 217 9.31 10.50 -11.62
CA VAL A 217 8.59 10.22 -10.36
C VAL A 217 8.38 8.72 -10.17
N LEU A 218 7.94 7.99 -11.20
CA LEU A 218 7.78 6.54 -11.13
C LEU A 218 9.09 5.84 -10.79
N LYS A 219 10.20 6.26 -11.42
CA LYS A 219 11.53 5.78 -11.08
C LYS A 219 11.92 6.04 -9.61
N LEU A 220 11.56 7.20 -9.05
CA LEU A 220 11.79 7.47 -7.62
C LEU A 220 10.99 6.48 -6.76
N ILE A 221 9.71 6.28 -7.06
CA ILE A 221 8.82 5.36 -6.37
C ILE A 221 9.39 3.94 -6.41
N ASP A 222 9.73 3.43 -7.60
CA ASP A 222 10.33 2.10 -7.75
C ASP A 222 11.58 1.93 -6.88
N LYS A 223 12.46 2.93 -6.87
CA LYS A 223 13.69 2.89 -6.08
C LYS A 223 13.44 2.94 -4.59
N LEU A 224 12.37 3.61 -4.15
CA LEU A 224 11.91 3.56 -2.76
C LEU A 224 11.32 2.18 -2.44
N GLU A 225 10.52 1.60 -3.33
CA GLU A 225 9.94 0.28 -3.13
C GLU A 225 10.97 -0.86 -3.14
N GLU A 226 12.08 -0.69 -3.85
CA GLU A 226 13.23 -1.60 -3.83
C GLU A 226 14.03 -1.56 -2.51
N ASP A 227 13.82 -0.57 -1.63
CA ASP A 227 14.47 -0.55 -0.32
C ASP A 227 13.78 -1.52 0.67
N ASP A 228 14.58 -2.32 1.36
CA ASP A 228 14.11 -3.36 2.27
C ASP A 228 13.40 -2.82 3.52
N ASP A 229 13.72 -1.60 3.94
CA ASP A 229 13.09 -0.95 5.07
C ASP A 229 11.77 -0.27 4.68
N VAL A 230 11.53 0.03 3.40
CA VAL A 230 10.28 0.62 2.92
C VAL A 230 9.17 -0.41 2.80
N GLN A 231 8.03 -0.18 3.47
CA GLN A 231 6.84 -1.02 3.39
C GLN A 231 5.89 -0.56 2.29
N ASN A 232 5.57 0.74 2.29
CA ASN A 232 4.62 1.34 1.35
C ASN A 232 5.13 2.72 0.91
N VAL A 233 4.85 3.06 -0.34
CA VAL A 233 5.08 4.38 -0.92
C VAL A 233 3.74 4.85 -1.45
N TYR A 234 3.31 6.04 -1.04
CA TYR A 234 2.10 6.70 -1.52
C TYR A 234 2.51 8.01 -2.16
N SER A 235 1.82 8.41 -3.22
CA SER A 235 2.02 9.71 -3.84
C SER A 235 0.73 10.21 -4.44
N ASN A 236 0.71 11.51 -4.71
CA ASN A 236 -0.41 12.13 -5.38
C ASN A 236 -0.19 12.32 -6.89
N ILE A 237 0.70 11.54 -7.52
CA ILE A 237 0.88 11.63 -8.97
C ILE A 237 -0.38 11.14 -9.68
N ASP A 238 -0.80 11.90 -10.69
CA ASP A 238 -1.76 11.47 -11.70
C ASP A 238 -0.98 10.93 -12.91
N ILE A 239 -1.15 9.65 -13.23
CA ILE A 239 -0.44 9.01 -14.34
C ILE A 239 -1.31 9.13 -15.59
N PRO A 240 -0.84 9.79 -16.66
CA PRO A 240 -1.63 9.96 -17.87
C PRO A 240 -2.08 8.64 -18.50
N GLU A 241 -3.29 8.63 -19.05
CA GLU A 241 -3.82 7.49 -19.81
C GLU A 241 -2.89 7.14 -20.99
N GLY A 242 -2.64 5.84 -21.20
CA GLY A 242 -1.77 5.37 -22.28
C GLY A 242 -0.26 5.59 -22.03
N PHE A 243 0.16 5.90 -20.80
CA PHE A 243 1.58 6.00 -20.46
C PHE A 243 2.30 4.64 -20.66
N GLU A 244 3.28 4.63 -21.55
CA GLU A 244 4.22 3.52 -21.74
C GLU A 244 5.56 3.86 -21.07
N GLU A 245 5.97 3.01 -20.13
CA GLU A 245 7.17 3.21 -19.29
C GLU A 245 8.48 3.16 -20.09
#